data_AF-A0A9D2KBI6-F1
#
_entry.id   AF-A0A9D2KBI6-F1
#
_cell.length_a   1.000
_cell.length_b   1.000
_cell.length_c   1.000
_cell.angle_alpha   90.00
_cell.angle_beta   90.00
_cell.angle_gamma   90.00
#
_symmetry.space_group_name_H-M   'P 1'
#
loop_
_entity.id
_entity.type
_entity.pdbx_description
1 polymer ?
#
loop_
_entity_poly.entity_id
_entity_poly.type
_entity_poly.pdbx_seq_one_letter_code
_entity_poly.pdbx_strand_id
1 'polypeptide(L)'
;MKKIIKNTSQFLLERKNYESIREYIGILYLEPYINLDSRKLKAPAGHRDMLRRISSYINPEYRQKVNIENISVMTFLSDMYKCPVNYIADTFRYASYTHDELIYYITFLQILSTAGQYDDSEEGLTDVSKPFTKRDLCGDVRSRTNDADTYTIERIFNDLVDLGIIEKNQNKEYELSNDVLNNIDNYGALDKLLEMVIFFYNIHPLVIPGYMLAGTINHYLIYSFPQESQEMDYVPNSDVFIYTNKSLQNTIDNDITWNILNAVKNHQFISFEYVRQNGEKVFRKLVPVKVVQEQEYNRQYCYGYDPVTKTKSISRINKIKKLKILPEIYNGENLDSIFEEDFKYNCMTSDSAKYTKVQVKFSLPDNENIRQQLKTRLEKTKRKGTIKHINENTIMYETYTTDENELVPWINGFGRYAHVDKKLNTKLYNKLKEHNDELMVKYGLV
;
A
#
# COMPACT_ATOMS: atom_id res chain seq x y z
N MET A 1 10.24 36.08 20.85
CA MET A 1 9.68 35.66 19.55
C MET A 1 10.70 35.19 18.49
N LYS A 2 12.00 34.99 18.80
CA LYS A 2 13.03 34.53 17.81
C LYS A 2 13.46 33.05 17.95
N LYS A 3 12.76 32.24 18.74
CA LYS A 3 13.16 30.83 19.02
C LYS A 3 12.27 29.76 18.38
N ILE A 4 11.23 30.15 17.64
CA ILE A 4 10.26 29.21 17.02
C ILE A 4 10.59 28.89 15.54
N ILE A 5 11.43 29.68 14.89
CA ILE A 5 11.63 29.62 13.43
C ILE A 5 12.58 28.48 12.98
N LYS A 6 13.42 27.92 13.87
CA LYS A 6 14.37 26.86 13.50
C LYS A 6 13.75 25.46 13.36
N ASN A 7 12.59 25.20 13.99
CA ASN A 7 11.93 23.89 13.88
C ASN A 7 10.97 23.80 12.69
N THR A 8 10.48 24.92 12.16
CA THR A 8 9.49 24.92 11.07
C THR A 8 10.09 24.49 9.74
N SER A 9 11.37 24.81 9.46
CA SER A 9 12.03 24.42 8.21
C SER A 9 12.34 22.93 8.12
N GLN A 10 12.80 22.31 9.22
CA GLN A 10 12.98 20.86 9.31
C GLN A 10 11.63 20.13 9.30
N PHE A 11 10.62 20.70 9.96
CA PHE A 11 9.24 20.22 9.94
C PHE A 11 8.61 20.22 8.54
N LEU A 12 8.90 21.24 7.70
CA LEU A 12 8.44 21.32 6.31
C LEU A 12 9.21 20.38 5.36
N LEU A 13 10.51 20.19 5.58
CA LEU A 13 11.34 19.21 4.84
C LEU A 13 10.93 17.77 5.11
N GLU A 14 10.59 17.44 6.37
CA GLU A 14 10.10 16.11 6.75
C GLU A 14 8.65 15.88 6.31
N ARG A 15 7.83 16.93 6.16
CA ARG A 15 6.47 16.85 5.59
C ARG A 15 6.48 16.38 4.13
N LYS A 16 7.46 16.82 3.35
CA LYS A 16 7.65 16.41 1.95
C LYS A 16 8.16 14.96 1.79
N ASN A 17 8.57 14.29 2.87
CA ASN A 17 9.23 12.98 2.79
C ASN A 17 8.59 11.96 3.74
N TYR A 18 7.53 11.31 3.24
CA TYR A 18 6.79 10.25 3.94
C TYR A 18 7.67 9.06 4.37
N GLU A 19 8.86 8.87 3.76
CA GLU A 19 9.81 7.80 4.07
C GLU A 19 10.13 7.67 5.56
N SER A 20 10.29 8.80 6.28
CA SER A 20 10.62 8.76 7.72
C SER A 20 9.46 8.22 8.56
N ILE A 21 8.22 8.55 8.17
CA ILE A 21 7.00 8.05 8.82
C ILE A 21 6.79 6.58 8.47
N ARG A 22 6.96 6.23 7.20
CA ARG A 22 6.92 4.86 6.70
C ARG A 22 7.86 3.94 7.47
N GLU A 23 9.13 4.32 7.63
CA GLU A 23 10.10 3.54 8.41
C GLU A 23 9.61 3.27 9.84
N TYR A 24 9.08 4.31 10.46
CA TYR A 24 8.68 4.26 11.85
C TYR A 24 7.37 3.48 12.07
N ILE A 25 6.38 3.65 11.19
CA ILE A 25 5.16 2.83 11.19
C ILE A 25 5.52 1.36 10.97
N GLY A 26 6.44 1.06 10.04
CA GLY A 26 6.92 -0.30 9.82
C GLY A 26 7.50 -0.92 11.09
N ILE A 27 8.26 -0.15 11.87
CA ILE A 27 8.76 -0.60 13.19
C ILE A 27 7.61 -0.87 14.15
N LEU A 28 6.66 0.06 14.31
CA LEU A 28 5.56 -0.06 15.29
C LEU A 28 4.52 -1.13 14.93
N TYR A 29 4.34 -1.42 13.64
CA TYR A 29 3.37 -2.40 13.14
C TYR A 29 3.97 -3.80 13.04
N LEU A 30 5.23 -3.95 12.57
CA LEU A 30 5.82 -5.27 12.31
C LEU A 30 6.72 -5.81 13.43
N GLU A 31 7.55 -4.97 14.06
CA GLU A 31 8.57 -5.45 15.00
C GLU A 31 7.97 -6.14 16.25
N PRO A 32 6.88 -5.66 16.87
CA PRO A 32 6.27 -6.33 18.03
C PRO A 32 5.85 -7.79 17.78
N TYR A 33 5.69 -8.19 16.50
CA TYR A 33 5.21 -9.51 16.11
C TYR A 33 6.29 -10.40 15.49
N ILE A 34 7.39 -9.83 14.99
CA ILE A 34 8.45 -10.52 14.24
C ILE A 34 9.77 -10.59 15.01
N ASN A 35 10.16 -9.54 15.72
CA ASN A 35 11.40 -9.50 16.50
C ASN A 35 11.15 -8.79 17.82
N LEU A 36 11.26 -9.52 18.92
CA LEU A 36 11.25 -8.98 20.29
C LEU A 36 12.51 -8.13 20.60
N ASP A 37 13.13 -7.47 19.61
CA ASP A 37 14.30 -6.63 19.86
C ASP A 37 13.87 -5.25 20.36
N SER A 38 13.72 -5.16 21.67
CA SER A 38 13.43 -3.92 22.40
C SER A 38 14.41 -2.78 22.06
N ARG A 39 15.61 -3.06 21.53
CA ARG A 39 16.61 -2.05 21.15
C ARG A 39 16.25 -1.28 19.88
N LYS A 40 15.53 -1.88 18.93
CA LYS A 40 15.00 -1.16 17.76
C LYS A 40 13.83 -0.24 18.13
N LEU A 41 13.14 -0.56 19.21
CA LEU A 41 12.05 0.24 19.79
C LEU A 41 12.56 1.32 20.76
N LYS A 42 13.83 1.22 21.22
CA LYS A 42 14.52 2.27 21.98
C LYS A 42 14.87 3.44 21.06
N ALA A 43 13.90 4.34 20.96
CA ALA A 43 13.97 5.74 20.56
C ALA A 43 15.33 6.28 20.07
N PRO A 44 15.53 6.43 18.76
CA PRO A 44 16.39 7.48 18.23
C PRO A 44 15.92 8.85 18.74
N ALA A 45 16.81 9.85 18.78
CA ALA A 45 16.42 11.23 19.09
C ALA A 45 15.22 11.66 18.21
N GLY A 46 14.14 12.19 18.82
CA GLY A 46 12.91 12.59 18.11
C GLY A 46 11.76 11.57 18.15
N HIS A 47 11.94 10.40 18.77
CA HIS A 47 10.90 9.35 18.92
C HIS A 47 9.56 9.85 19.48
N ARG A 48 9.57 10.67 20.54
CA ARG A 48 8.33 11.22 21.13
C ARG A 48 7.57 12.12 20.15
N ASP A 49 8.29 12.91 19.36
CA ASP A 49 7.68 13.77 18.36
C ASP A 49 7.10 12.96 17.20
N MET A 50 7.80 11.92 16.75
CA MET A 50 7.32 11.03 15.70
C MET A 50 6.10 10.21 16.16
N LEU A 51 6.10 9.70 17.39
CA LEU A 51 4.92 9.06 17.98
C LEU A 51 3.74 10.01 18.07
N ARG A 52 3.96 11.23 18.58
CA ARG A 52 2.90 12.25 18.69
C ARG A 52 2.32 12.58 17.32
N ARG A 53 3.17 12.68 16.29
CA ARG A 53 2.77 12.93 14.89
C ARG A 53 1.91 11.79 14.35
N ILE A 54 2.36 10.54 14.43
CA ILE A 54 1.56 9.42 13.90
C ILE A 54 0.26 9.25 14.71
N SER A 55 0.34 9.49 16.01
CA SER A 55 -0.80 9.49 16.93
C SER A 55 -1.80 10.61 16.69
N SER A 56 -1.54 11.63 15.85
CA SER A 56 -2.58 12.61 15.52
C SER A 56 -3.49 12.15 14.39
N TYR A 57 -3.10 11.12 13.63
CA TYR A 57 -3.85 10.65 12.46
C TYR A 57 -4.48 9.28 12.65
N ILE A 58 -3.85 8.40 13.43
CA ILE A 58 -4.40 7.07 13.72
C ILE A 58 -5.35 7.19 14.90
N ASN A 59 -6.63 6.84 14.75
CA ASN A 59 -7.62 6.85 15.86
C ASN A 59 -7.05 6.11 17.10
N PRO A 60 -7.21 6.67 18.33
CA PRO A 60 -6.79 6.00 19.57
C PRO A 60 -7.22 4.53 19.71
N GLU A 61 -8.36 4.13 19.15
CA GLU A 61 -8.86 2.74 19.20
C GLU A 61 -7.91 1.73 18.52
N TYR A 62 -7.16 2.14 17.51
CA TYR A 62 -6.21 1.27 16.79
C TYR A 62 -4.83 1.20 17.44
N ARG A 63 -4.66 1.84 18.60
CA ARG A 63 -3.40 1.88 19.35
C ARG A 63 -3.49 0.93 20.52
N GLN A 64 -2.43 0.18 20.75
CA GLN A 64 -2.31 -0.73 21.88
C GLN A 64 -0.97 -0.53 22.58
N LYS A 65 -0.91 -0.94 23.84
CA LYS A 65 0.35 -1.00 24.59
C LYS A 65 0.73 -2.46 24.76
N VAL A 66 1.92 -2.80 24.30
CA VAL A 66 2.49 -4.14 24.46
C VAL A 66 3.68 -4.03 25.40
N ASN A 67 3.77 -4.96 26.35
CA ASN A 67 4.92 -5.07 27.23
C ASN A 67 5.93 -6.04 26.61
N ILE A 68 7.12 -5.55 26.31
CA ILE A 68 8.24 -6.33 25.75
C ILE A 68 9.40 -6.21 26.72
N GLU A 69 9.85 -7.33 27.30
CA GLU A 69 11.06 -7.39 28.14
C GLU A 69 11.11 -6.28 29.23
N ASN A 70 9.99 -6.03 29.90
CA ASN A 70 9.77 -4.99 30.94
C ASN A 70 9.66 -3.54 30.45
N ILE A 71 9.50 -3.30 29.15
CA ILE A 71 9.25 -1.98 28.57
C ILE A 71 7.84 -1.96 27.95
N SER A 72 7.02 -0.97 28.33
CA SER A 72 5.75 -0.70 27.66
C SER A 72 6.00 0.13 26.40
N VAL A 73 5.64 -0.42 25.26
CA VAL A 73 5.78 0.21 23.95
C VAL A 73 4.39 0.37 23.34
N MET A 74 4.13 1.52 22.72
CA MET A 74 2.93 1.73 21.92
C MET A 74 3.10 1.05 20.56
N THR A 75 2.11 0.28 20.14
CA THR A 75 2.08 -0.41 18.85
C THR A 75 0.70 -0.22 18.22
N PHE A 76 0.54 -0.64 16.97
CA PHE A 76 -0.76 -0.58 16.28
C PHE A 76 -1.41 -1.96 16.19
N LEU A 77 -2.74 -1.99 16.14
CA LEU A 77 -3.51 -3.24 16.01
C LEU A 77 -3.19 -3.95 14.69
N SER A 78 -2.59 -5.14 14.77
CA SER A 78 -2.27 -5.94 13.59
C SER A 78 -3.20 -7.14 13.39
N ASP A 79 -4.15 -7.37 14.30
CA ASP A 79 -5.07 -8.50 14.25
C ASP A 79 -6.21 -8.22 13.26
N MET A 80 -6.12 -8.84 12.09
CA MET A 80 -7.05 -8.65 10.97
C MET A 80 -8.48 -9.10 11.29
N TYR A 81 -8.66 -9.98 12.28
CA TYR A 81 -9.98 -10.42 12.70
C TYR A 81 -10.64 -9.44 13.68
N LYS A 82 -9.84 -8.58 14.32
CA LYS A 82 -10.32 -7.52 15.22
C LYS A 82 -10.38 -6.16 14.55
N CYS A 83 -9.50 -5.92 13.58
CA CYS A 83 -9.40 -4.68 12.84
C CYS A 83 -9.21 -4.98 11.34
N PRO A 84 -10.31 -5.23 10.62
CA PRO A 84 -10.30 -5.42 9.16
C PRO A 84 -9.98 -4.13 8.38
N VAL A 85 -9.91 -2.99 9.06
CA VAL A 85 -9.76 -1.64 8.53
C VAL A 85 -8.30 -1.30 8.18
N ASN A 86 -8.10 -0.50 7.13
CA ASN A 86 -6.79 0.03 6.77
C ASN A 86 -6.49 1.40 7.38
N TYR A 87 -6.51 1.50 8.71
CA TYR A 87 -6.34 2.79 9.44
C TYR A 87 -4.96 3.45 9.21
N ILE A 88 -3.98 2.68 8.73
CA ILE A 88 -2.65 3.20 8.41
C ILE A 88 -2.69 4.09 7.15
N ALA A 89 -3.67 3.91 6.26
CA ALA A 89 -3.83 4.73 5.06
C ALA A 89 -4.00 6.22 5.39
N ASP A 90 -4.58 6.56 6.56
CA ASP A 90 -4.71 7.95 7.02
C ASP A 90 -3.39 8.67 7.21
N THR A 91 -2.30 7.92 7.40
CA THR A 91 -0.97 8.51 7.53
C THR A 91 -0.45 9.07 6.20
N PHE A 92 -1.00 8.68 5.03
CA PHE A 92 -0.68 9.34 3.76
C PHE A 92 -1.19 10.77 3.67
N ARG A 93 -2.25 11.11 4.43
CA ARG A 93 -2.73 12.50 4.52
C ARG A 93 -1.73 13.43 5.22
N TYR A 94 -0.70 12.87 5.86
CA TYR A 94 0.38 13.62 6.48
C TYR A 94 1.19 14.48 5.49
N ALA A 95 1.34 14.00 4.25
CA ALA A 95 2.45 14.41 3.39
C ALA A 95 2.21 15.64 2.51
N SER A 96 0.99 16.15 2.39
CA SER A 96 0.66 16.77 1.10
C SER A 96 0.65 18.29 1.07
N TYR A 97 0.22 18.99 2.12
CA TYR A 97 -0.06 20.43 2.00
C TYR A 97 0.32 21.27 3.23
N THR A 98 0.88 22.44 2.96
CA THR A 98 1.01 23.58 3.88
C THR A 98 -0.35 24.23 4.11
N HIS A 99 -0.45 25.08 5.14
CA HIS A 99 -1.68 25.80 5.43
C HIS A 99 -2.09 26.70 4.26
N ASP A 100 -1.13 27.42 3.69
CA ASP A 100 -1.35 28.33 2.57
C ASP A 100 -1.78 27.57 1.31
N GLU A 101 -1.13 26.44 1.00
CA GLU A 101 -1.54 25.58 -0.12
C GLU A 101 -3.01 25.14 0.02
N LEU A 102 -3.45 24.71 1.21
CA LEU A 102 -4.86 24.34 1.44
C LEU A 102 -5.82 25.50 1.19
N ILE A 103 -5.47 26.70 1.65
CA ILE A 103 -6.29 27.91 1.41
C ILE A 103 -6.39 28.16 -0.10
N TYR A 104 -5.29 28.05 -0.85
CA TYR A 104 -5.28 28.28 -2.28
C TYR A 104 -6.13 27.23 -3.02
N TYR A 105 -5.99 25.94 -2.70
CA TYR A 105 -6.83 24.87 -3.25
C TYR A 105 -8.33 25.17 -3.05
N ILE A 106 -8.74 25.48 -1.81
CA ILE A 106 -10.15 25.76 -1.49
C ILE A 106 -10.63 27.01 -2.23
N THR A 107 -9.79 28.05 -2.31
CA THR A 107 -10.17 29.31 -2.96
C THR A 107 -10.37 29.13 -4.46
N PHE A 108 -9.51 28.37 -5.15
CA PHE A 108 -9.72 28.02 -6.56
C PHE A 108 -11.06 27.31 -6.78
N LEU A 109 -11.36 26.30 -5.96
CA LEU A 109 -12.61 25.54 -6.07
C LEU A 109 -13.83 26.41 -5.79
N GLN A 110 -13.78 27.31 -4.81
CA GLN A 110 -14.86 28.25 -4.49
C GLN A 110 -15.12 29.26 -5.62
N ILE A 111 -14.06 29.82 -6.23
CA ILE A 111 -14.22 30.75 -7.35
C ILE A 111 -14.92 30.04 -8.51
N LEU A 112 -14.44 28.85 -8.86
CA LEU A 112 -14.99 28.09 -9.97
C LEU A 112 -16.38 27.52 -9.68
N SER A 113 -16.71 27.16 -8.44
CA SER A 113 -18.06 26.71 -8.08
C SER A 113 -19.09 27.83 -8.15
N THR A 114 -18.68 29.08 -7.93
CA THR A 114 -19.56 30.26 -8.07
C THR A 114 -19.78 30.70 -9.52
N ALA A 115 -19.00 30.17 -10.48
CA ALA A 115 -19.03 30.57 -11.89
C ALA A 115 -20.39 30.29 -12.58
N GLY A 116 -21.31 29.54 -11.96
CA GLY A 116 -22.63 29.22 -12.50
C GLY A 116 -23.81 29.42 -11.53
N GLN A 117 -23.64 30.13 -10.41
CA GLN A 117 -24.69 30.31 -9.38
C GLN A 117 -25.20 31.76 -9.21
N TYR A 118 -24.83 32.69 -10.09
CA TYR A 118 -25.46 34.02 -10.10
C TYR A 118 -26.83 33.92 -10.76
N ASP A 119 -27.88 33.83 -9.94
CA ASP A 119 -29.26 34.05 -10.35
C ASP A 119 -29.56 35.56 -10.28
N ASP A 120 -30.05 36.08 -11.40
CA ASP A 120 -30.42 37.46 -11.63
C ASP A 120 -31.58 37.88 -10.71
N SER A 121 -31.27 38.50 -9.58
CA SER A 121 -32.21 39.41 -8.94
C SER A 121 -31.66 40.84 -8.97
N GLU A 122 -32.20 41.56 -9.94
CA GLU A 122 -32.16 42.99 -10.21
C GLU A 122 -30.90 43.57 -10.88
N GLU A 123 -31.17 44.08 -12.08
CA GLU A 123 -30.34 44.95 -12.92
C GLU A 123 -29.20 44.29 -13.70
N GLY A 124 -29.61 43.44 -14.64
CA GLY A 124 -29.21 43.54 -16.04
C GLY A 124 -27.75 43.28 -16.33
N LEU A 125 -27.44 42.02 -16.65
CA LEU A 125 -26.54 41.61 -17.73
C LEU A 125 -26.61 40.08 -17.83
N THR A 126 -27.17 39.58 -18.94
CA THR A 126 -27.00 38.18 -19.33
C THR A 126 -25.51 37.88 -19.46
N ASP A 127 -24.93 37.11 -18.55
CA ASP A 127 -23.70 36.38 -18.85
C ASP A 127 -23.75 34.96 -18.25
N VAL A 128 -23.85 34.02 -19.18
CA VAL A 128 -23.88 32.58 -18.96
C VAL A 128 -22.51 32.17 -18.42
N SER A 129 -22.47 31.41 -17.33
CA SER A 129 -21.31 30.67 -16.82
C SER A 129 -19.97 31.41 -16.95
N LYS A 130 -19.60 32.33 -16.05
CA LYS A 130 -18.42 33.18 -16.27
C LYS A 130 -17.13 32.32 -16.30
N PRO A 131 -16.55 32.03 -17.47
CA PRO A 131 -15.45 31.08 -17.57
C PRO A 131 -14.14 31.87 -17.40
N PHE A 132 -13.21 31.36 -16.59
CA PHE A 132 -12.05 32.17 -16.19
C PHE A 132 -10.81 31.84 -17.01
N THR A 133 -9.99 32.85 -17.35
CA THR A 133 -8.62 32.57 -17.82
C THR A 133 -7.72 32.23 -16.62
N LYS A 134 -6.56 31.59 -16.88
CA LYS A 134 -5.54 31.34 -15.83
C LYS A 134 -5.17 32.63 -15.09
N ARG A 135 -5.05 33.75 -15.82
CA ARG A 135 -4.68 35.05 -15.26
C ARG A 135 -5.73 35.54 -14.27
N ASP A 136 -7.00 35.38 -14.63
CA ASP A 136 -8.13 35.82 -13.80
C ASP A 136 -8.20 34.98 -12.52
N LEU A 137 -8.15 33.65 -12.63
CA LEU A 137 -8.18 32.76 -11.46
C LEU A 137 -7.01 33.02 -10.50
N CYS A 138 -5.80 33.11 -11.02
CA CYS A 138 -4.62 33.36 -10.17
C CYS A 138 -4.69 34.76 -9.54
N GLY A 139 -5.23 35.75 -10.25
CA GLY A 139 -5.46 37.10 -9.74
C GLY A 139 -6.50 37.14 -8.63
N ASP A 140 -7.60 36.43 -8.80
CA ASP A 140 -8.71 36.37 -7.83
C ASP A 140 -8.32 35.59 -6.57
N VAL A 141 -7.59 34.48 -6.71
CA VAL A 141 -7.03 33.78 -5.55
C VAL A 141 -6.07 34.70 -4.79
N ARG A 142 -5.21 35.44 -5.49
CA ARG A 142 -4.26 36.36 -4.86
C ARG A 142 -4.96 37.49 -4.12
N SER A 143 -6.02 38.08 -4.68
CA SER A 143 -6.76 39.17 -4.04
C SER A 143 -7.49 38.70 -2.78
N ARG A 144 -8.06 37.49 -2.79
CA ARG A 144 -8.78 36.89 -1.66
C ARG A 144 -7.87 36.39 -0.54
N THR A 145 -6.57 36.26 -0.78
CA THR A 145 -5.60 35.67 0.17
C THR A 145 -4.55 36.65 0.68
N ASN A 146 -4.72 37.96 0.45
CA ASN A 146 -3.86 39.04 0.96
C ASN A 146 -2.36 38.86 0.62
N ASP A 147 -2.03 38.88 -0.68
CA ASP A 147 -0.66 38.83 -1.24
C ASP A 147 0.10 37.51 -1.05
N ALA A 148 -0.58 36.42 -1.42
CA ALA A 148 0.00 35.11 -1.66
C ALA A 148 1.15 35.13 -2.70
N ASP A 149 2.12 34.23 -2.52
CA ASP A 149 3.21 34.00 -3.47
C ASP A 149 2.66 33.56 -4.83
N THR A 150 2.88 34.39 -5.86
CA THR A 150 2.34 34.17 -7.21
C THR A 150 2.86 32.85 -7.81
N TYR A 151 4.10 32.48 -7.52
CA TYR A 151 4.66 31.22 -8.00
C TYR A 151 3.93 30.01 -7.40
N THR A 152 3.63 30.04 -6.10
CA THR A 152 2.90 28.97 -5.41
C THR A 152 1.46 28.85 -5.92
N ILE A 153 0.76 29.97 -6.14
CA ILE A 153 -0.59 29.97 -6.72
C ILE A 153 -0.59 29.36 -8.12
N GLU A 154 0.32 29.79 -8.99
CA GLU A 154 0.41 29.26 -10.35
C GLU A 154 0.78 27.78 -10.38
N ARG A 155 1.65 27.33 -9.47
CA ARG A 155 2.00 25.92 -9.33
C ARG A 155 0.76 25.10 -8.94
N ILE A 156 0.01 25.52 -7.93
CA ILE A 156 -1.21 24.83 -7.49
C ILE A 156 -2.26 24.81 -8.60
N PHE A 157 -2.41 25.91 -9.34
CA PHE A 157 -3.29 25.96 -10.50
C PHE A 157 -2.91 24.90 -11.53
N ASN A 158 -1.63 24.84 -11.91
CA ASN A 158 -1.15 23.83 -12.85
C ASN A 158 -1.33 22.41 -12.28
N ASP A 159 -1.08 22.20 -10.98
CA ASP A 159 -1.30 20.91 -10.32
C ASP A 159 -2.79 20.48 -10.41
N LEU A 160 -3.73 21.40 -10.21
CA LEU A 160 -5.18 21.14 -10.33
C LEU A 160 -5.59 20.79 -11.77
N VAL A 161 -4.97 21.44 -12.76
CA VAL A 161 -5.17 21.14 -14.19
C VAL A 161 -4.57 19.78 -14.55
N ASP A 162 -3.35 19.50 -14.10
CA ASP A 162 -2.67 18.22 -14.34
C ASP A 162 -3.40 17.04 -13.69
N LEU A 163 -4.03 17.27 -12.53
CA LEU A 163 -4.91 16.32 -11.86
C LEU A 163 -6.28 16.15 -12.53
N GLY A 164 -6.62 17.02 -13.49
CA GLY A 164 -7.91 17.02 -14.15
C GLY A 164 -9.07 17.41 -13.24
N ILE A 165 -8.82 18.16 -12.17
CA ILE A 165 -9.87 18.76 -11.31
C ILE A 165 -10.40 20.04 -11.96
N ILE A 166 -9.52 20.77 -12.63
CA ILE A 166 -9.84 21.92 -13.47
C ILE A 166 -9.56 21.53 -14.91
N GLU A 167 -10.52 21.72 -15.80
CA GLU A 167 -10.34 21.47 -17.23
C GLU A 167 -10.39 22.75 -18.05
N LYS A 168 -9.79 22.69 -19.24
CA LYS A 168 -9.74 23.81 -20.17
C LYS A 168 -10.77 23.58 -21.28
N ASN A 169 -11.73 24.48 -21.39
CA ASN A 169 -12.77 24.42 -22.40
C ASN A 169 -12.25 24.82 -23.80
N GLN A 170 -13.11 24.71 -24.82
CA GLN A 170 -12.76 25.05 -26.21
C GLN A 170 -12.37 26.53 -26.40
N ASN A 171 -12.89 27.42 -25.55
CA ASN A 171 -12.62 28.85 -25.55
C ASN A 171 -11.32 29.23 -24.83
N LYS A 172 -10.55 28.24 -24.36
CA LYS A 172 -9.32 28.39 -23.59
C LYS A 172 -9.51 28.94 -22.17
N GLU A 173 -10.71 28.85 -21.64
CA GLU A 173 -11.04 29.19 -20.27
C GLU A 173 -11.06 27.92 -19.41
N TYR A 174 -11.05 28.09 -18.09
CA TYR A 174 -10.95 27.02 -17.12
C TYR A 174 -12.23 26.91 -16.29
N GLU A 175 -12.68 25.68 -16.11
CA GLU A 175 -13.87 25.31 -15.35
C GLU A 175 -13.61 24.07 -14.48
N LEU A 176 -14.51 23.78 -13.53
CA LEU A 176 -14.44 22.53 -12.78
C LEU A 176 -14.79 21.37 -13.70
N SER A 177 -13.99 20.31 -13.62
CA SER A 177 -14.29 19.07 -14.34
C SER A 177 -15.62 18.46 -13.87
N ASN A 178 -16.30 17.77 -14.77
CA ASN A 178 -17.54 17.08 -14.46
C ASN A 178 -17.39 16.07 -13.31
N ASP A 179 -18.25 16.20 -12.30
CA ASP A 179 -18.32 15.26 -11.19
C ASP A 179 -19.12 14.02 -11.58
N VAL A 180 -18.41 12.90 -11.73
CA VAL A 180 -18.98 11.61 -12.09
C VAL A 180 -19.91 11.03 -11.02
N LEU A 181 -19.73 11.39 -9.74
CA LEU A 181 -20.56 10.89 -8.64
C LEU A 181 -21.88 11.65 -8.53
N ASN A 182 -21.94 12.90 -9.00
CA ASN A 182 -23.15 13.72 -8.96
C ASN A 182 -24.32 13.12 -9.76
N ASN A 183 -24.02 12.27 -10.74
CA ASN A 183 -25.03 11.56 -11.53
C ASN A 183 -25.65 10.34 -10.81
N ILE A 184 -25.19 10.02 -9.59
CA ILE A 184 -25.69 8.91 -8.77
C ILE A 184 -26.61 9.50 -7.69
N ASP A 185 -27.91 9.58 -7.99
CA ASP A 185 -28.94 10.17 -7.14
C ASP A 185 -29.63 9.15 -6.20
N ASN A 186 -29.12 7.92 -6.15
CA ASN A 186 -29.70 6.82 -5.38
C ASN A 186 -28.72 6.32 -4.30
N TYR A 187 -29.11 6.46 -3.03
CA TYR A 187 -28.37 5.96 -1.87
C TYR A 187 -27.88 4.51 -2.06
N GLY A 188 -28.79 3.60 -2.43
CA GLY A 188 -28.48 2.18 -2.56
C GLY A 188 -27.53 1.83 -3.72
N ALA A 189 -27.45 2.69 -4.74
CA ALA A 189 -26.45 2.54 -5.80
C ALA A 189 -25.06 2.98 -5.31
N LEU A 190 -25.00 4.11 -4.60
CA LEU A 190 -23.77 4.68 -4.07
C LEU A 190 -23.19 3.83 -2.92
N ASP A 191 -24.05 3.26 -2.07
CA ASP A 191 -23.68 2.31 -1.01
C ASP A 191 -23.08 1.02 -1.58
N LYS A 192 -23.68 0.43 -2.62
CA LYS A 192 -23.09 -0.73 -3.33
C LYS A 192 -21.78 -0.38 -4.02
N LEU A 193 -21.65 0.83 -4.56
CA LEU A 193 -20.38 1.29 -5.12
C LEU A 193 -19.31 1.39 -4.04
N LEU A 194 -19.66 1.91 -2.85
CA LEU A 194 -18.78 1.92 -1.69
C LEU A 194 -18.32 0.51 -1.31
N GLU A 195 -19.24 -0.45 -1.18
CA GLU A 195 -18.91 -1.86 -0.91
C GLU A 195 -17.97 -2.44 -1.96
N MET A 196 -18.22 -2.16 -3.25
CA MET A 196 -17.38 -2.62 -4.36
C MET A 196 -15.97 -2.03 -4.28
N VAL A 197 -15.85 -0.72 -4.03
CA VAL A 197 -14.55 -0.05 -3.87
C VAL A 197 -13.81 -0.61 -2.66
N ILE A 198 -14.51 -0.87 -1.55
CA ILE A 198 -13.94 -1.54 -0.37
C ILE A 198 -13.40 -2.90 -0.72
N PHE A 199 -14.15 -3.69 -1.47
CA PHE A 199 -13.70 -5.00 -1.89
C PHE A 199 -12.40 -4.91 -2.70
N PHE A 200 -12.38 -4.06 -3.72
CA PHE A 200 -11.25 -3.95 -4.63
C PHE A 200 -9.99 -3.37 -3.99
N TYR A 201 -10.10 -2.31 -3.20
CA TYR A 201 -8.89 -1.71 -2.62
C TYR A 201 -8.18 -2.66 -1.65
N ASN A 202 -8.91 -3.58 -1.03
CA ASN A 202 -8.35 -4.54 -0.08
C ASN A 202 -7.60 -5.71 -0.74
N ILE A 203 -7.89 -6.00 -2.01
CA ILE A 203 -7.24 -7.07 -2.77
C ILE A 203 -6.21 -6.54 -3.78
N HIS A 204 -6.25 -5.25 -4.09
CA HIS A 204 -5.37 -4.64 -5.07
C HIS A 204 -4.00 -4.27 -4.47
N PRO A 205 -2.88 -4.40 -5.22
CA PRO A 205 -1.56 -4.02 -4.72
C PRO A 205 -1.42 -2.54 -4.34
N LEU A 206 -2.13 -1.67 -5.06
CA LEU A 206 -2.29 -0.24 -4.74
C LEU A 206 -3.61 -0.03 -4.01
N VAL A 207 -3.51 0.28 -2.72
CA VAL A 207 -4.63 0.42 -1.79
C VAL A 207 -5.07 1.87 -1.64
N ILE A 208 -4.13 2.82 -1.65
CA ILE A 208 -4.39 4.22 -1.32
C ILE A 208 -5.43 4.87 -2.24
N PRO A 209 -5.37 4.73 -3.58
CA PRO A 209 -6.38 5.35 -4.45
C PRO A 209 -7.81 4.88 -4.14
N GLY A 210 -8.00 3.57 -3.97
CA GLY A 210 -9.31 3.02 -3.64
C GLY A 210 -9.78 3.38 -2.23
N TYR A 211 -8.86 3.44 -1.26
CA TYR A 211 -9.17 3.92 0.09
C TYR A 211 -9.64 5.38 0.10
N MET A 212 -8.98 6.26 -0.67
CA MET A 212 -9.39 7.66 -0.80
C MET A 212 -10.73 7.78 -1.52
N LEU A 213 -10.96 7.00 -2.58
CA LEU A 213 -12.24 6.95 -3.28
C LEU A 213 -13.38 6.50 -2.36
N ALA A 214 -13.15 5.48 -1.53
CA ALA A 214 -14.14 5.04 -0.53
C ALA A 214 -14.49 6.18 0.45
N GLY A 215 -13.49 6.93 0.92
CA GLY A 215 -13.72 8.11 1.75
C GLY A 215 -14.54 9.20 1.05
N THR A 216 -14.26 9.48 -0.23
CA THR A 216 -15.04 10.41 -1.03
C THR A 216 -16.49 9.95 -1.17
N ILE A 217 -16.72 8.69 -1.55
CA ILE A 217 -18.08 8.14 -1.68
C ILE A 217 -18.84 8.21 -0.34
N ASN A 218 -18.18 7.89 0.77
CA ASN A 218 -18.78 8.00 2.11
C ASN A 218 -19.20 9.45 2.43
N HIS A 219 -18.39 10.45 2.07
CA HIS A 219 -18.80 11.84 2.23
C HIS A 219 -20.01 12.21 1.36
N TYR A 220 -20.12 11.68 0.13
CA TYR A 220 -21.31 11.88 -0.71
C TYR A 220 -22.55 11.25 -0.08
N LEU A 221 -22.44 10.04 0.49
CA LEU A 221 -23.56 9.40 1.20
C LEU A 221 -24.06 10.30 2.34
N ILE A 222 -23.15 10.72 3.22
CA ILE A 222 -23.49 11.57 4.38
C ILE A 222 -24.11 12.91 3.94
N TYR A 223 -23.55 13.54 2.90
CA TYR A 223 -24.00 14.85 2.45
C TYR A 223 -25.32 14.79 1.68
N SER A 224 -25.44 13.87 0.72
CA SER A 224 -26.61 13.79 -0.18
C SER A 224 -27.79 13.04 0.44
N PHE A 225 -27.54 12.14 1.39
CA PHE A 225 -28.55 11.26 2.00
C PHE A 225 -28.40 11.21 3.54
N PRO A 226 -28.56 12.35 4.25
CA PRO A 226 -28.29 12.42 5.69
C PRO A 226 -29.30 11.67 6.57
N GLN A 227 -30.48 11.31 6.05
CA GLN A 227 -31.50 10.56 6.82
C GLN A 227 -31.25 9.05 6.77
N GLU A 228 -30.68 8.57 5.66
CA GLU A 228 -30.34 7.18 5.40
C GLU A 228 -28.93 6.84 5.91
N SER A 229 -28.03 7.81 5.87
CA SER A 229 -26.66 7.66 6.37
C SER A 229 -26.64 7.73 7.88
N GLN A 230 -26.10 6.70 8.52
CA GLN A 230 -25.61 6.84 9.90
C GLN A 230 -24.35 7.70 9.87
N GLU A 231 -24.03 8.43 10.96
CA GLU A 231 -22.67 8.95 11.17
C GLU A 231 -21.71 7.75 11.22
N MET A 232 -21.29 7.29 10.06
CA MET A 232 -20.23 6.31 9.94
C MET A 232 -18.93 7.06 10.19
N ASP A 233 -18.11 6.52 11.10
CA ASP A 233 -16.70 6.89 11.13
C ASP A 233 -16.14 6.85 9.71
N TYR A 234 -15.13 7.67 9.42
CA TYR A 234 -14.45 7.78 8.11
C TYR A 234 -14.09 6.42 7.46
N VAL A 235 -14.09 5.37 8.27
CA VAL A 235 -13.90 4.00 7.91
C VAL A 235 -15.25 3.32 7.70
N PRO A 236 -15.60 2.88 6.48
CA PRO A 236 -16.77 2.04 6.28
C PRO A 236 -16.63 0.78 7.14
N ASN A 237 -17.65 0.56 7.97
CA ASN A 237 -17.72 -0.56 8.89
C ASN A 237 -17.61 -1.86 8.08
N SER A 238 -16.42 -2.49 8.10
CA SER A 238 -16.12 -3.56 7.15
C SER A 238 -16.62 -4.92 7.64
N ASP A 239 -17.74 -4.94 8.35
CA ASP A 239 -18.42 -6.17 8.76
C ASP A 239 -18.77 -7.06 7.54
N VAL A 240 -18.80 -6.47 6.35
CA VAL A 240 -19.04 -7.16 5.07
C VAL A 240 -17.86 -8.04 4.65
N PHE A 241 -16.60 -7.61 4.88
CA PHE A 241 -15.42 -8.31 4.36
C PHE A 241 -14.32 -8.50 5.40
N ILE A 242 -13.97 -9.76 5.63
CA ILE A 242 -12.81 -10.16 6.44
C ILE A 242 -11.78 -10.83 5.53
N TYR A 243 -10.58 -10.28 5.50
CA TYR A 243 -9.48 -10.77 4.67
C TYR A 243 -8.46 -11.52 5.53
N THR A 244 -8.13 -12.74 5.12
CA THR A 244 -7.00 -13.46 5.69
C THR A 244 -5.68 -12.94 5.11
N ASN A 245 -4.64 -12.87 5.94
CA ASN A 245 -3.28 -12.46 5.56
C ASN A 245 -3.13 -11.04 4.99
N LYS A 246 -4.10 -10.13 5.20
CA LYS A 246 -3.97 -8.70 4.91
C LYS A 246 -2.87 -8.02 5.76
N SER A 247 -1.73 -7.72 5.12
CA SER A 247 -0.67 -6.92 5.72
C SER A 247 -0.87 -5.43 5.44
N LEU A 248 -1.06 -4.61 6.49
CA LEU A 248 -1.12 -3.15 6.34
C LEU A 248 0.24 -2.53 5.97
N GLN A 249 1.32 -3.32 6.01
CA GLN A 249 2.64 -2.89 5.56
C GLN A 249 2.62 -2.45 4.08
N ASN A 250 1.87 -3.14 3.22
CA ASN A 250 1.81 -2.75 1.80
C ASN A 250 1.16 -1.38 1.61
N THR A 251 0.28 -0.97 2.54
CA THR A 251 -0.31 0.37 2.54
C THR A 251 0.76 1.42 2.69
N ILE A 252 1.67 1.31 3.68
CA ILE A 252 2.76 2.31 3.84
C ILE A 252 3.80 2.28 2.72
N ASP A 253 3.82 1.23 1.91
CA ASP A 253 4.75 1.07 0.80
C ASP A 253 4.16 1.49 -0.56
N ASN A 254 2.92 2.00 -0.59
CA ASN A 254 2.19 2.29 -1.84
C ASN A 254 2.82 3.36 -2.73
N ASP A 255 3.50 4.35 -2.16
CA ASP A 255 4.25 5.37 -2.90
C ASP A 255 5.41 4.75 -3.69
N ILE A 256 6.13 3.82 -3.06
CA ILE A 256 7.21 3.06 -3.70
C ILE A 256 6.64 2.13 -4.76
N THR A 257 5.56 1.40 -4.45
CA THR A 257 4.88 0.52 -5.40
C THR A 257 4.39 1.30 -6.62
N TRP A 258 3.80 2.48 -6.43
CA TRP A 258 3.36 3.37 -7.51
C TRP A 258 4.53 3.80 -8.41
N ASN A 259 5.62 4.27 -7.80
CA ASN A 259 6.81 4.69 -8.55
C ASN A 259 7.44 3.53 -9.35
N ILE A 260 7.45 2.31 -8.79
CA ILE A 260 7.90 1.12 -9.52
C ILE A 260 6.98 0.83 -10.69
N LEU A 261 5.66 0.86 -10.52
CA LEU A 261 4.69 0.61 -11.59
C LEU A 261 4.80 1.64 -12.73
N ASN A 262 5.02 2.92 -12.40
CA ASN A 262 5.29 3.96 -13.40
C ASN A 262 6.58 3.68 -14.17
N ALA A 263 7.65 3.28 -13.48
CA ALA A 263 8.90 2.92 -14.13
C ALA A 263 8.76 1.67 -15.02
N VAL A 264 7.96 0.68 -14.60
CA VAL A 264 7.61 -0.49 -15.43
C VAL A 264 6.90 -0.05 -16.71
N LYS A 265 5.83 0.75 -16.58
CA LYS A 265 5.04 1.25 -17.71
C LYS A 265 5.89 2.00 -18.74
N ASN A 266 6.86 2.77 -18.26
CA ASN A 266 7.71 3.62 -19.10
C ASN A 266 9.05 2.96 -19.46
N HIS A 267 9.28 1.69 -19.10
CA HIS A 267 10.55 0.98 -19.27
C HIS A 267 11.77 1.75 -18.71
N GLN A 268 11.60 2.49 -17.62
CA GLN A 268 12.65 3.34 -17.04
C GLN A 268 13.50 2.58 -16.03
N PHE A 269 14.78 2.94 -15.93
CA PHE A 269 15.61 2.44 -14.84
C PHE A 269 15.18 3.01 -13.50
N ILE A 270 15.34 2.23 -12.44
CA ILE A 270 15.22 2.69 -11.06
C ILE A 270 16.53 2.50 -10.31
N SER A 271 16.76 3.36 -9.33
CA SER A 271 17.85 3.20 -8.37
C SER A 271 17.34 3.36 -6.94
N PHE A 272 17.90 2.57 -6.01
CA PHE A 272 17.46 2.58 -4.62
C PHE A 272 18.52 2.00 -3.67
N GLU A 273 18.38 2.32 -2.40
CA GLU A 273 19.05 1.64 -1.29
C GLU A 273 18.20 0.45 -0.84
N TYR A 274 18.79 -0.74 -0.75
CA TYR A 274 18.13 -1.96 -0.28
C TYR A 274 18.71 -2.40 1.05
N VAL A 275 17.85 -2.59 2.06
CA VAL A 275 18.26 -3.05 3.39
C VAL A 275 18.20 -4.58 3.46
N ARG A 276 19.37 -5.22 3.50
CA ARG A 276 19.50 -6.68 3.65
C ARG A 276 19.09 -7.14 5.06
N GLN A 277 18.94 -8.44 5.25
CA GLN A 277 18.53 -9.01 6.54
C GLN A 277 19.51 -8.70 7.68
N ASN A 278 20.81 -8.65 7.37
CA ASN A 278 21.88 -8.26 8.30
C ASN A 278 21.92 -6.74 8.60
N GLY A 279 21.00 -5.95 8.04
CA GLY A 279 20.98 -4.50 8.17
C GLY A 279 21.91 -3.75 7.21
N GLU A 280 22.70 -4.47 6.41
CA GLU A 280 23.57 -3.88 5.39
C GLU A 280 22.74 -3.17 4.32
N LYS A 281 23.14 -1.95 3.99
CA LYS A 281 22.54 -1.17 2.91
C LYS A 281 23.34 -1.37 1.64
N VAL A 282 22.70 -1.89 0.60
CA VAL A 282 23.30 -2.04 -0.73
C VAL A 282 22.58 -1.17 -1.74
N PHE A 283 23.34 -0.50 -2.60
CA PHE A 283 22.76 0.26 -3.70
C PHE A 283 22.44 -0.67 -4.86
N ARG A 284 21.27 -0.51 -5.47
CA ARG A 284 20.86 -1.24 -6.68
C ARG A 284 20.43 -0.26 -7.76
N LYS A 285 20.80 -0.56 -9.01
CA LYS A 285 20.28 0.07 -10.23
C LYS A 285 19.81 -1.06 -11.15
N LEU A 286 18.56 -1.00 -11.61
CA LEU A 286 17.97 -2.04 -12.45
C LEU A 286 16.78 -1.50 -13.25
N VAL A 287 16.29 -2.27 -14.21
CA VAL A 287 15.02 -2.01 -14.90
C VAL A 287 13.93 -2.84 -14.21
N PRO A 288 12.91 -2.21 -13.59
CA PRO A 288 11.83 -2.96 -12.98
C PRO A 288 10.96 -3.58 -14.08
N VAL A 289 10.53 -4.82 -13.88
CA VAL A 289 9.72 -5.58 -14.84
C VAL A 289 8.30 -5.75 -14.33
N LYS A 290 8.11 -6.25 -13.10
CA LYS A 290 6.79 -6.45 -12.48
C LYS A 290 6.83 -6.22 -10.97
N VAL A 291 5.69 -5.82 -10.42
CA VAL A 291 5.40 -5.94 -8.99
C VAL A 291 4.69 -7.27 -8.77
N VAL A 292 5.22 -8.09 -7.87
CA VAL A 292 4.68 -9.42 -7.55
C VAL A 292 4.26 -9.46 -6.09
N GLN A 293 3.10 -10.06 -5.83
CA GLN A 293 2.52 -10.19 -4.49
C GLN A 293 2.43 -11.67 -4.09
N GLU A 294 3.03 -12.02 -2.96
CA GLU A 294 2.93 -13.32 -2.32
C GLU A 294 1.60 -13.42 -1.56
N GLN A 295 0.80 -14.47 -1.78
CA GLN A 295 -0.55 -14.59 -1.20
C GLN A 295 -0.54 -14.91 0.31
N GLU A 296 0.43 -15.67 0.78
CA GLU A 296 0.44 -16.25 2.13
C GLU A 296 0.74 -15.21 3.22
N TYR A 297 1.61 -14.26 2.92
CA TYR A 297 1.95 -13.17 3.83
C TYR A 297 1.65 -11.78 3.27
N ASN A 298 0.99 -11.73 2.10
CA ASN A 298 0.71 -10.50 1.38
C ASN A 298 1.94 -9.61 1.26
N ARG A 299 3.09 -10.19 0.88
CA ARG A 299 4.37 -9.45 0.72
C ARG A 299 4.53 -9.03 -0.73
N GLN A 300 4.94 -7.78 -0.95
CA GLN A 300 5.21 -7.26 -2.28
C GLN A 300 6.70 -7.22 -2.61
N TYR A 301 7.03 -7.55 -3.86
CA TYR A 301 8.37 -7.62 -4.40
C TYR A 301 8.45 -6.87 -5.72
N CYS A 302 9.52 -6.10 -5.90
CA CYS A 302 9.94 -5.61 -7.20
C CYS A 302 10.77 -6.71 -7.88
N TYR A 303 10.26 -7.26 -8.98
CA TYR A 303 11.07 -8.05 -9.90
C TYR A 303 11.77 -7.08 -10.86
N GLY A 304 13.09 -7.11 -10.86
CA GLY A 304 13.92 -6.30 -11.71
C GLY A 304 14.88 -7.12 -12.55
N TYR A 305 15.36 -6.52 -13.63
CA TYR A 305 16.41 -7.05 -14.48
C TYR A 305 17.58 -6.07 -14.48
N ASP A 306 18.80 -6.58 -14.27
CA ASP A 306 20.03 -5.82 -14.45
C ASP A 306 20.59 -6.12 -15.84
N PRO A 307 20.50 -5.19 -16.80
CA PRO A 307 20.99 -5.41 -18.16
C PRO A 307 22.52 -5.55 -18.25
N VAL A 308 23.28 -5.07 -17.25
CA VAL A 308 24.75 -5.13 -17.25
C VAL A 308 25.22 -6.53 -16.91
N THR A 309 24.68 -7.11 -15.83
CA THR A 309 25.02 -8.47 -15.40
C THR A 309 24.18 -9.55 -16.08
N LYS A 310 23.10 -9.15 -16.77
CA LYS A 310 22.07 -10.03 -17.34
C LYS A 310 21.45 -10.95 -16.29
N THR A 311 21.27 -10.43 -15.07
CA THR A 311 20.69 -11.18 -13.97
C THR A 311 19.38 -10.57 -13.52
N LYS A 312 18.46 -11.41 -13.08
CA LYS A 312 17.30 -10.95 -12.32
C LYS A 312 17.71 -10.41 -10.96
N SER A 313 16.86 -9.56 -10.40
CA SER A 313 16.98 -9.04 -9.05
C SER A 313 15.61 -8.99 -8.41
N ILE A 314 15.43 -9.69 -7.30
CA ILE A 314 14.20 -9.66 -6.53
C ILE A 314 14.39 -8.81 -5.27
N SER A 315 13.62 -7.73 -5.14
CA SER A 315 13.71 -6.80 -4.01
C SER A 315 12.37 -6.62 -3.32
N ARG A 316 12.26 -7.07 -2.06
CA ARG A 316 11.09 -6.78 -1.20
C ARG A 316 10.85 -5.28 -1.08
N ILE A 317 9.65 -4.81 -1.42
CA ILE A 317 9.34 -3.37 -1.49
C ILE A 317 9.50 -2.70 -0.12
N ASN A 318 9.10 -3.36 0.95
CA ASN A 318 9.25 -2.84 2.32
C ASN A 318 10.70 -2.56 2.75
N LYS A 319 11.69 -3.09 2.02
CA LYS A 319 13.13 -2.90 2.27
C LYS A 319 13.81 -1.93 1.30
N ILE A 320 13.07 -1.41 0.33
CA ILE A 320 13.53 -0.38 -0.61
C ILE A 320 13.47 0.97 0.08
N LYS A 321 14.55 1.75 0.00
CA LYS A 321 14.70 3.10 0.54
C LYS A 321 15.20 4.05 -0.53
N LYS A 322 14.76 5.31 -0.45
CA LYS A 322 15.23 6.40 -1.36
C LYS A 322 15.13 6.02 -2.84
N LEU A 323 14.00 5.43 -3.25
CA LEU A 323 13.76 5.07 -4.63
C LEU A 323 13.80 6.32 -5.53
N LYS A 324 14.48 6.21 -6.67
CA LYS A 324 14.51 7.22 -7.73
C LYS A 324 14.26 6.57 -9.08
N ILE A 325 13.31 7.13 -9.83
CA ILE A 325 13.13 6.84 -11.25
C ILE A 325 14.19 7.63 -12.01
N LEU A 326 14.91 6.95 -12.90
CA LEU A 326 15.95 7.55 -13.73
C LEU A 326 15.36 7.93 -15.09
N PRO A 327 15.89 8.98 -15.75
CA PRO A 327 15.40 9.41 -17.07
C PRO A 327 15.76 8.40 -18.18
N GLU A 328 16.71 7.49 -17.93
CA GLU A 328 17.12 6.45 -18.86
C GLU A 328 15.98 5.46 -19.13
N ILE A 329 15.67 5.24 -20.42
CA ILE A 329 14.67 4.27 -20.89
C ILE A 329 15.40 3.05 -21.46
N TYR A 330 15.00 1.87 -21.03
CA TYR A 330 15.51 0.60 -21.51
C TYR A 330 14.77 0.13 -22.76
N ASN A 331 15.51 -0.04 -23.85
CA ASN A 331 15.01 -0.50 -25.15
C ASN A 331 15.64 -1.83 -25.59
N GLY A 332 16.07 -2.66 -24.63
CA GLY A 332 16.80 -3.90 -24.90
C GLY A 332 15.89 -5.12 -25.08
N GLU A 333 16.25 -6.22 -24.42
CA GLU A 333 15.55 -7.51 -24.45
C GLU A 333 14.08 -7.39 -23.98
N ASN A 334 13.20 -8.28 -24.46
CA ASN A 334 11.81 -8.33 -24.02
C ASN A 334 11.72 -8.80 -22.56
N LEU A 335 11.50 -7.85 -21.65
CA LEU A 335 11.46 -8.09 -20.21
C LEU A 335 10.31 -9.01 -19.78
N ASP A 336 9.16 -8.97 -20.47
CA ASP A 336 8.03 -9.85 -20.15
C ASP A 336 8.39 -11.31 -20.43
N SER A 337 9.04 -11.58 -21.57
CA SER A 337 9.51 -12.93 -21.89
C SER A 337 10.54 -13.45 -20.90
N ILE A 338 11.49 -12.61 -20.48
CA ILE A 338 12.49 -12.96 -19.44
C ILE A 338 11.79 -13.31 -18.13
N PHE A 339 10.80 -12.52 -17.73
CA PHE A 339 10.02 -12.79 -16.52
C PHE A 339 9.26 -14.10 -16.63
N GLU A 340 8.56 -14.36 -17.73
CA GLU A 340 7.76 -15.57 -17.91
C GLU A 340 8.61 -16.85 -17.89
N GLU A 341 9.78 -16.81 -18.51
CA GLU A 341 10.72 -17.93 -18.51
C GLU A 341 11.26 -18.22 -17.10
N ASP A 342 11.66 -17.18 -16.36
CA ASP A 342 12.15 -17.33 -14.98
C ASP A 342 11.04 -17.80 -14.02
N PHE A 343 9.85 -17.23 -14.16
CA PHE A 343 8.70 -17.51 -13.28
C PHE A 343 8.07 -18.88 -13.53
N LYS A 344 8.47 -19.59 -14.59
CA LYS A 344 8.02 -20.96 -14.87
C LYS A 344 8.41 -21.94 -13.77
N TYR A 345 9.56 -21.73 -13.13
CA TYR A 345 10.16 -22.67 -12.16
C TYR A 345 10.53 -22.06 -10.81
N ASN A 346 10.27 -20.76 -10.57
CA ASN A 346 10.69 -20.05 -9.35
C ASN A 346 9.52 -19.47 -8.55
N CYS A 347 9.66 -19.44 -7.21
CA CYS A 347 8.72 -18.77 -6.30
C CYS A 347 9.37 -17.57 -5.58
N MET A 348 10.01 -16.68 -6.35
CA MET A 348 10.20 -15.27 -6.03
C MET A 348 11.06 -14.84 -4.81
N THR A 349 12.06 -15.60 -4.37
CA THR A 349 12.91 -15.13 -3.25
C THR A 349 14.41 -15.28 -3.42
N SER A 350 14.88 -15.97 -4.47
CA SER A 350 16.31 -16.17 -4.66
C SER A 350 16.81 -15.82 -6.05
N ASP A 351 17.98 -15.18 -6.07
CA ASP A 351 18.78 -14.90 -7.27
C ASP A 351 19.66 -16.13 -7.64
N SER A 352 19.45 -17.29 -7.00
CA SER A 352 20.24 -18.52 -7.24
C SER A 352 19.82 -19.23 -8.52
N ALA A 353 20.80 -19.76 -9.26
CA ALA A 353 20.56 -20.60 -10.44
C ALA A 353 20.41 -22.10 -10.11
N LYS A 354 20.62 -22.51 -8.85
CA LYS A 354 20.59 -23.93 -8.45
C LYS A 354 19.21 -24.33 -7.93
N TYR A 355 18.58 -25.28 -8.62
CA TYR A 355 17.30 -25.85 -8.22
C TYR A 355 17.48 -27.00 -7.22
N THR A 356 16.67 -26.99 -6.17
CA THR A 356 16.51 -28.07 -5.21
C THR A 356 15.13 -28.69 -5.39
N LYS A 357 15.09 -30.01 -5.49
CA LYS A 357 13.84 -30.77 -5.51
C LYS A 357 13.22 -30.75 -4.11
N VAL A 358 11.97 -30.35 -3.99
CA VAL A 358 11.21 -30.34 -2.73
C VAL A 358 10.04 -31.30 -2.83
N GLN A 359 9.90 -32.15 -1.82
CA GLN A 359 8.77 -33.06 -1.67
C GLN A 359 8.02 -32.80 -0.37
N VAL A 360 6.71 -32.68 -0.48
CA VAL A 360 5.80 -32.49 0.66
C VAL A 360 4.73 -33.57 0.60
N LYS A 361 4.64 -34.38 1.65
CA LYS A 361 3.58 -35.37 1.83
C LYS A 361 2.43 -34.72 2.59
N PHE A 362 1.24 -34.77 2.01
CA PHE A 362 0.01 -34.33 2.65
C PHE A 362 -0.79 -35.53 3.15
N SER A 363 -1.10 -35.52 4.44
CA SER A 363 -1.95 -36.51 5.11
C SER A 363 -3.34 -35.92 5.31
N LEU A 364 -4.32 -36.43 4.57
CA LEU A 364 -5.69 -35.91 4.59
C LEU A 364 -6.54 -36.61 5.67
N PRO A 365 -7.45 -35.88 6.34
CA PRO A 365 -8.33 -36.45 7.34
C PRO A 365 -9.43 -37.31 6.74
N ASP A 366 -9.99 -38.21 7.54
CA ASP A 366 -11.10 -39.07 7.12
C ASP A 366 -12.40 -38.31 6.85
N ASN A 367 -12.58 -37.15 7.49
CA ASN A 367 -13.72 -36.28 7.25
C ASN A 367 -13.74 -35.80 5.78
N GLU A 368 -14.76 -36.24 5.03
CA GLU A 368 -14.85 -36.02 3.59
C GLU A 368 -14.92 -34.53 3.21
N ASN A 369 -15.64 -33.71 3.97
CA ASN A 369 -15.75 -32.27 3.69
C ASN A 369 -14.38 -31.58 3.82
N ILE A 370 -13.69 -31.81 4.95
CA ILE A 370 -12.35 -31.23 5.19
C ILE A 370 -11.35 -31.77 4.15
N ARG A 371 -11.44 -33.07 3.80
CA ARG A 371 -10.60 -33.71 2.78
C ARG A 371 -10.76 -33.02 1.42
N GLN A 372 -11.99 -32.77 0.98
CA GLN A 372 -12.26 -32.09 -0.29
C GLN A 372 -11.80 -30.62 -0.27
N GLN A 373 -12.04 -29.89 0.82
CA GLN A 373 -11.54 -28.53 1.00
C GLN A 373 -10.01 -28.46 0.88
N LEU A 374 -9.28 -29.39 1.51
CA LEU A 374 -7.82 -29.48 1.41
C LEU A 374 -7.36 -29.82 0.00
N LYS A 375 -8.00 -30.78 -0.68
CA LYS A 375 -7.70 -31.11 -2.09
C LYS A 375 -7.90 -29.90 -3.00
N THR A 376 -9.04 -29.22 -2.91
CA THR A 376 -9.33 -28.02 -3.69
C THR A 376 -8.31 -26.92 -3.40
N ARG A 377 -7.97 -26.69 -2.12
CA ARG A 377 -6.96 -25.69 -1.73
C ARG A 377 -5.58 -26.04 -2.28
N LEU A 378 -5.14 -27.30 -2.18
CA LEU A 378 -3.88 -27.75 -2.74
C LEU A 378 -3.81 -27.48 -4.24
N GLU A 379 -4.84 -27.87 -5.00
CA GLU A 379 -4.88 -27.63 -6.45
C GLU A 379 -4.87 -26.15 -6.82
N LYS A 380 -5.64 -25.32 -6.11
CA LYS A 380 -5.72 -23.87 -6.38
C LYS A 380 -4.46 -23.10 -5.99
N THR A 381 -3.75 -23.55 -4.95
CA THR A 381 -2.63 -22.79 -4.37
C THR A 381 -1.26 -23.41 -4.65
N LYS A 382 -1.19 -24.55 -5.34
CA LYS A 382 0.10 -25.23 -5.61
C LYS A 382 1.06 -24.31 -6.35
N ARG A 383 2.28 -24.24 -5.83
CA ARG A 383 3.33 -23.37 -6.36
C ARG A 383 4.10 -24.05 -7.49
N LYS A 384 3.55 -24.00 -8.72
CA LYS A 384 4.11 -24.55 -9.97
C LYS A 384 4.58 -26.02 -9.94
N GLY A 385 4.23 -26.74 -8.88
CA GLY A 385 4.59 -28.13 -8.67
C GLY A 385 3.51 -29.09 -9.13
N THR A 386 3.84 -30.38 -9.07
CA THR A 386 2.95 -31.48 -9.44
C THR A 386 2.36 -32.13 -8.20
N ILE A 387 1.11 -32.57 -8.32
CA ILE A 387 0.40 -33.30 -7.28
C ILE A 387 0.21 -34.73 -7.77
N LYS A 388 0.60 -35.71 -6.95
CA LYS A 388 0.42 -37.14 -7.19
C LYS A 388 -0.42 -37.73 -6.07
N HIS A 389 -1.54 -38.35 -6.42
CA HIS A 389 -2.38 -39.07 -5.47
C HIS A 389 -1.77 -40.45 -5.20
N ILE A 390 -1.32 -40.68 -3.97
CA ILE A 390 -0.76 -41.98 -3.58
C ILE A 390 -1.89 -42.92 -3.16
N ASN A 391 -2.85 -42.40 -2.40
CA ASN A 391 -4.10 -43.07 -2.03
C ASN A 391 -5.15 -42.03 -1.60
N GLU A 392 -6.31 -42.47 -1.11
CA GLU A 392 -7.43 -41.60 -0.73
C GLU A 392 -7.09 -40.53 0.31
N ASN A 393 -6.16 -40.84 1.22
CA ASN A 393 -5.78 -40.01 2.36
C ASN A 393 -4.36 -39.44 2.24
N THR A 394 -3.65 -39.71 1.15
CA THR A 394 -2.25 -39.33 0.99
C THR A 394 -1.99 -38.73 -0.38
N ILE A 395 -1.48 -37.50 -0.37
CA ILE A 395 -1.05 -36.78 -1.57
C ILE A 395 0.43 -36.48 -1.47
N MET A 396 1.16 -36.61 -2.58
CA MET A 396 2.54 -36.18 -2.70
C MET A 396 2.60 -34.95 -3.61
N TYR A 397 3.12 -33.84 -3.08
CA TYR A 397 3.47 -32.66 -3.87
C TYR A 397 4.97 -32.65 -4.15
N GLU A 398 5.34 -32.34 -5.39
CA GLU A 398 6.72 -32.27 -5.84
C GLU A 398 6.95 -31.02 -6.67
N THR A 399 8.00 -30.26 -6.35
CA THR A 399 8.41 -29.07 -7.11
C THR A 399 9.93 -28.91 -7.14
N TYR A 400 10.39 -27.98 -7.96
CA TYR A 400 11.77 -27.50 -7.98
C TYR A 400 11.75 -26.01 -7.61
N THR A 401 12.62 -25.61 -6.69
CA THR A 401 12.78 -24.20 -6.32
C THR A 401 14.25 -23.87 -6.10
N THR A 402 14.61 -22.60 -6.29
CA THR A 402 15.96 -22.07 -6.04
C THR A 402 16.19 -21.74 -4.56
N ASP A 403 15.12 -21.53 -3.78
CA ASP A 403 15.15 -21.43 -2.32
C ASP A 403 13.95 -22.14 -1.70
N GLU A 404 14.22 -23.21 -0.95
CA GLU A 404 13.19 -23.98 -0.25
C GLU A 404 12.45 -23.17 0.83
N ASN A 405 13.04 -22.08 1.34
CA ASN A 405 12.37 -21.16 2.27
C ASN A 405 11.15 -20.45 1.65
N GLU A 406 11.09 -20.37 0.31
CA GLU A 406 9.92 -19.86 -0.41
C GLU A 406 8.68 -20.62 -0.02
N LEU A 407 8.78 -21.93 0.15
CA LEU A 407 7.64 -22.81 0.35
C LEU A 407 7.17 -22.85 1.81
N VAL A 408 7.99 -22.38 2.76
CA VAL A 408 7.66 -22.37 4.20
C VAL A 408 6.29 -21.74 4.50
N PRO A 409 5.93 -20.56 3.98
CA PRO A 409 4.65 -19.92 4.26
C PRO A 409 3.47 -20.75 3.76
N TRP A 410 3.62 -21.29 2.54
CA TRP A 410 2.60 -22.13 1.90
C TRP A 410 2.40 -23.43 2.67
N ILE A 411 3.48 -24.13 3.01
CA ILE A 411 3.46 -25.39 3.78
C ILE A 411 2.84 -25.17 5.16
N ASN A 412 3.26 -24.12 5.89
CA ASN A 412 2.69 -23.78 7.19
C ASN A 412 1.19 -23.48 7.11
N GLY A 413 0.72 -22.95 5.98
CA GLY A 413 -0.70 -22.73 5.73
C GLY A 413 -1.57 -23.99 5.81
N PHE A 414 -0.98 -25.19 5.65
CA PHE A 414 -1.68 -26.48 5.81
C PHE A 414 -1.49 -27.10 7.20
N GLY A 415 -0.67 -26.50 8.07
CA GLY A 415 -0.44 -26.94 9.44
C GLY A 415 -0.08 -28.43 9.53
N ARG A 416 -0.77 -29.15 10.43
CA ARG A 416 -0.52 -30.57 10.72
C ARG A 416 -0.68 -31.52 9.53
N TYR A 417 -1.30 -31.09 8.43
CA TYR A 417 -1.54 -31.95 7.28
C TYR A 417 -0.34 -32.04 6.35
N ALA A 418 0.68 -31.18 6.48
CA ALA A 418 1.84 -31.15 5.60
C ALA A 418 3.10 -31.69 6.30
N HIS A 419 3.81 -32.60 5.63
CA HIS A 419 5.00 -33.25 6.15
C HIS A 419 6.14 -33.19 5.13
N VAL A 420 7.26 -32.60 5.54
CA VAL A 420 8.50 -32.57 4.75
C VAL A 420 9.42 -33.70 5.22
N ASP A 421 9.99 -34.46 4.29
CA ASP A 421 10.95 -35.51 4.62
C ASP A 421 12.31 -34.90 5.00
N LYS A 422 12.75 -35.13 6.24
CA LYS A 422 14.04 -34.65 6.76
C LYS A 422 15.23 -35.15 5.94
N LYS A 423 15.18 -36.37 5.39
CA LYS A 423 16.30 -36.94 4.62
C LYS A 423 16.47 -36.27 3.26
N LEU A 424 15.35 -35.91 2.62
CA LEU A 424 15.34 -35.31 1.29
C LEU A 424 15.48 -33.79 1.34
N ASN A 425 14.87 -33.14 2.33
CA ASN A 425 14.81 -31.68 2.47
C ASN A 425 15.15 -31.26 3.91
N THR A 426 16.36 -31.56 4.36
CA THR A 426 16.80 -31.33 5.76
C THR A 426 16.70 -29.87 6.20
N LYS A 427 17.10 -28.94 5.33
CA LYS A 427 17.09 -27.50 5.63
C LYS A 427 15.66 -26.99 5.79
N LEU A 428 14.78 -27.26 4.81
CA LEU A 428 13.36 -26.92 4.90
C LEU A 428 12.69 -27.53 6.14
N TYR A 429 12.96 -28.81 6.42
CA TYR A 429 12.42 -29.49 7.60
C TYR A 429 12.81 -28.77 8.91
N ASN A 430 14.11 -28.46 9.08
CA ASN A 430 14.58 -27.77 10.27
C ASN A 430 13.95 -26.38 10.39
N LYS A 431 13.79 -25.66 9.28
CA LYS A 431 13.17 -24.33 9.27
C LYS A 431 11.71 -24.35 9.69
N LEU A 432 10.93 -25.32 9.18
CA LEU A 432 9.53 -25.52 9.57
C LEU A 432 9.42 -25.91 11.05
N LYS A 433 10.36 -26.71 11.55
CA LYS A 433 10.41 -27.07 12.96
C LYS A 433 10.69 -25.85 13.85
N GLU A 434 11.75 -25.09 13.56
CA GLU A 434 12.08 -23.85 14.28
C GLU A 434 10.88 -22.90 14.33
N HIS A 435 10.20 -22.69 13.20
CA HIS A 435 9.05 -21.81 13.13
C HIS A 435 7.86 -22.31 13.97
N ASN A 436 7.60 -23.63 13.96
CA ASN A 436 6.57 -24.20 14.81
C ASN A 436 6.92 -24.07 16.29
N ASP A 437 8.17 -24.31 16.67
CA ASP A 437 8.64 -24.15 18.06
C ASP A 437 8.48 -22.69 18.52
N GLU A 438 8.84 -21.70 17.67
CA GLU A 438 8.61 -20.27 17.93
C GLU A 438 7.12 -19.93 18.12
N LEU A 439 6.24 -20.49 17.28
CA LEU A 439 4.79 -20.30 17.39
C LEU A 439 4.27 -20.90 18.71
N MET A 440 4.70 -22.09 19.09
CA MET A 440 4.25 -22.75 20.32
C MET A 440 4.61 -21.92 21.57
N VAL A 441 5.81 -21.36 21.61
CA VAL A 441 6.22 -20.42 22.68
C VAL A 441 5.33 -19.18 22.67
N LYS A 442 5.06 -18.60 21.50
CA LYS A 442 4.24 -17.39 21.37
C LYS A 442 2.78 -17.60 21.80
N TYR A 443 2.25 -18.81 21.61
CA TYR A 443 0.90 -19.19 22.06
C TYR A 443 0.88 -19.74 23.50
N GLY A 444 2.01 -19.77 24.21
CA GLY A 444 2.10 -20.23 25.60
C GLY A 444 1.85 -21.73 25.78
N LEU A 445 2.13 -22.52 24.74
CA LEU A 445 1.94 -23.97 24.75
C LEU A 445 3.19 -24.73 25.26
N VAL A 446 4.35 -24.06 25.27
CA VAL A 446 5.65 -24.58 25.73
C VAL A 446 6.41 -23.50 26.49
#